data_AF-A0A964LY07-F1
#
_entry.id   AF-A0A964LY07-F1
#
_cell.length_a   1.000
_cell.length_b   1.000
_cell.length_c   1.000
_cell.angle_alpha   90.00
_cell.angle_beta   90.00
_cell.angle_gamma   90.00
#
_symmetry.space_group_name_H-M   'P 1'
#
loop_
_entity.id
_entity.type
_entity.pdbx_description
1 polymer ?
#
loop_
_entity_poly.entity_id
_entity_poly.type
_entity_poly.pdbx_seq_one_letter_code
_entity_poly.pdbx_strand_id
1 'polypeptide(L)'
;MRNFLAAAACACAITIIPGRGLAQSSLDKLDALLQDISTLTADVTQLIVESDGGILEESEIRMQLKKPDGFYWETIAPFPELIVTNGKLLWNFQPDLEQVVIEDWDTSRSELAAQLLNGRTRQLSEEYTITITSEAGDDHAQFSLLPIASESVYTEITISFIQAELDIIYLHSKNGQKTVWQFTNIERNLPLSDTLFEFVPPDGVEVIQNNYTN
;
A
#
# COMPACT_ATOMS: atom_id res chain seq x y z
N MET A 1 -30.27 72.82 37.38
CA MET A 1 -30.45 71.54 38.08
C MET A 1 -30.05 70.43 37.12
N ARG A 2 -29.18 69.52 37.59
CA ARG A 2 -28.65 68.35 36.86
C ARG A 2 -29.79 67.49 36.32
N ASN A 3 -29.63 66.94 35.11
CA ASN A 3 -30.17 65.63 34.77
C ASN A 3 -29.20 64.91 33.81
N PHE A 4 -28.60 63.84 34.35
CA PHE A 4 -27.83 62.84 33.64
C PHE A 4 -28.80 61.93 32.88
N LEU A 5 -28.51 61.60 31.62
CA LEU A 5 -29.11 60.46 30.91
C LEU A 5 -27.97 59.57 30.41
N ALA A 6 -27.96 58.36 30.95
CA ALA A 6 -26.95 57.33 30.74
C ALA A 6 -27.09 56.72 29.34
N ALA A 7 -25.97 56.61 28.63
CA ALA A 7 -25.87 55.83 27.41
C ALA A 7 -25.72 54.34 27.77
N ALA A 8 -26.75 53.54 27.47
CA ALA A 8 -26.68 52.09 27.56
C ALA A 8 -25.94 51.55 26.32
N ALA A 9 -24.66 51.24 26.47
CA ALA A 9 -23.89 50.54 25.46
C ALA A 9 -24.32 49.07 25.40
N CYS A 10 -24.98 48.69 24.30
CA CYS A 10 -25.35 47.31 24.00
C CYS A 10 -24.09 46.56 23.54
N ALA A 11 -23.44 45.83 24.44
CA ALA A 11 -22.30 44.98 24.11
C ALA A 11 -22.80 43.67 23.49
N CYS A 12 -22.87 43.63 22.16
CA CYS A 12 -23.11 42.41 21.40
C CYS A 12 -21.84 41.55 21.49
N ALA A 13 -21.82 40.58 22.42
CA ALA A 13 -20.74 39.61 22.50
C ALA A 13 -20.85 38.64 21.30
N ILE A 14 -20.09 38.91 20.23
CA ILE A 14 -19.88 37.96 19.14
C ILE A 14 -19.05 36.82 19.72
N THR A 15 -19.73 35.72 20.04
CA THR A 15 -19.08 34.47 20.42
C THR A 15 -18.53 33.86 19.14
N ILE A 16 -17.24 34.08 18.89
CA ILE A 16 -16.51 33.36 17.84
C ILE A 16 -16.43 31.92 18.30
N ILE A 17 -17.28 31.05 17.76
CA ILE A 17 -17.13 29.61 17.93
C ILE A 17 -15.89 29.23 17.11
N PRO A 18 -14.77 28.80 17.71
CA PRO A 18 -13.67 28.28 16.94
C PRO A 18 -14.20 27.06 16.18
N GLY A 19 -14.21 27.15 14.85
CA GLY A 19 -14.51 26.01 14.00
C GLY A 19 -13.52 24.91 14.37
N ARG A 20 -14.04 23.82 14.96
CA ARG A 20 -13.26 22.60 15.09
C ARG A 20 -12.98 22.14 13.67
N GLY A 21 -11.77 22.40 13.18
CA GLY A 21 -11.27 21.72 12.00
C GLY A 21 -11.48 20.23 12.24
N LEU A 22 -12.17 19.55 11.33
CA LEU A 22 -12.31 18.10 11.38
C LEU A 22 -10.89 17.55 11.33
N ALA A 23 -10.42 16.96 12.44
CA ALA A 23 -9.18 16.19 12.41
C ALA A 23 -9.41 15.03 11.44
N GLN A 24 -8.75 15.08 10.28
CA GLN A 24 -8.79 14.03 9.27
C GLN A 24 -8.29 12.73 9.91
N SER A 25 -9.00 11.62 9.70
CA SER A 25 -8.59 10.34 10.29
C SER A 25 -7.29 9.83 9.64
N SER A 26 -6.56 8.96 10.34
CA SER A 26 -5.35 8.31 9.80
C SER A 26 -5.63 7.61 8.46
N LEU A 27 -6.79 6.96 8.37
CA LEU A 27 -7.26 6.30 7.15
C LEU A 27 -7.46 7.32 6.03
N ASP A 28 -8.15 8.43 6.29
CA ASP A 28 -8.41 9.45 5.27
C ASP A 28 -7.11 10.10 4.76
N LYS A 29 -6.09 10.22 5.61
CA LYS A 29 -4.76 10.73 5.20
C LYS A 29 -4.01 9.73 4.32
N LEU A 30 -3.98 8.45 4.71
CA LEU A 30 -3.39 7.39 3.91
C LEU A 30 -4.11 7.25 2.56
N ASP A 31 -5.44 7.33 2.59
CA ASP A 31 -6.29 7.32 1.39
C ASP A 31 -5.95 8.48 0.47
N ALA A 32 -5.79 9.70 0.99
CA ALA A 32 -5.40 10.85 0.19
C ALA A 32 -4.05 10.67 -0.54
N LEU A 33 -3.08 9.97 0.08
CA LEU A 33 -1.78 9.71 -0.54
C LEU A 33 -1.86 8.67 -1.67
N LEU A 34 -2.77 7.70 -1.55
CA LEU A 34 -2.86 6.55 -2.45
C LEU A 34 -3.97 6.68 -3.52
N GLN A 35 -5.04 7.43 -3.27
CA GLN A 35 -6.23 7.48 -4.13
C GLN A 35 -5.90 8.05 -5.52
N ASP A 36 -5.06 9.08 -5.59
CA ASP A 36 -4.72 9.80 -6.83
C ASP A 36 -3.68 9.07 -7.70
N ILE A 37 -3.23 7.89 -7.26
CA ILE A 37 -2.39 6.98 -8.07
C ILE A 37 -3.32 6.13 -8.91
N SER A 38 -3.42 6.41 -10.21
CA SER A 38 -4.11 5.56 -11.20
C SER A 38 -3.16 4.52 -11.79
N THR A 39 -1.91 4.93 -12.03
CA THR A 39 -0.81 4.04 -12.42
C THR A 39 0.44 4.39 -11.63
N LEU A 40 1.29 3.39 -11.40
CA LEU A 40 2.57 3.53 -10.73
C LEU A 40 3.59 2.63 -11.44
N THR A 41 4.79 3.12 -11.67
CA THR A 41 5.97 2.31 -11.95
C THR A 41 7.02 2.64 -10.91
N ALA A 42 7.80 1.64 -10.49
CA ALA A 42 8.96 1.86 -9.64
C ALA A 42 9.96 0.70 -9.75
N ASP A 43 11.19 0.97 -9.33
CA ASP A 43 12.14 -0.06 -8.96
C ASP A 43 12.04 -0.27 -7.44
N VAL A 44 12.06 -1.53 -7.01
CA VAL A 44 11.96 -1.94 -5.60
C VAL A 44 13.20 -2.75 -5.21
N THR A 45 13.84 -2.35 -4.13
CA THR A 45 14.83 -3.20 -3.45
C THR A 45 14.14 -3.88 -2.28
N GLN A 46 14.12 -5.20 -2.30
CA GLN A 46 13.61 -6.02 -1.21
C GLN A 46 14.75 -6.49 -0.31
N LEU A 47 14.56 -6.43 1.01
CA LEU A 47 15.42 -7.09 1.98
C LEU A 47 14.58 -7.96 2.91
N ILE A 48 14.92 -9.24 3.00
CA ILE A 48 14.35 -10.16 3.99
C ILE A 48 15.37 -10.35 5.11
N VAL A 49 14.98 -9.99 6.32
CA VAL A 49 15.84 -10.00 7.52
C VAL A 49 15.28 -10.98 8.53
N GLU A 50 16.12 -11.89 9.01
CA GLU A 50 15.77 -12.85 10.05
C GLU A 50 15.59 -12.17 11.42
N SER A 51 15.01 -12.90 12.37
CA SER A 51 14.73 -12.38 13.72
C SER A 51 15.99 -11.96 14.50
N ASP A 52 17.16 -12.47 14.13
CA ASP A 52 18.46 -12.14 14.74
C ASP A 52 19.16 -10.95 14.06
N GLY A 53 18.58 -10.40 12.98
CA GLY A 53 19.13 -9.30 12.19
C GLY A 53 19.98 -9.73 11.00
N GLY A 54 20.17 -11.03 10.75
CA GLY A 54 20.82 -11.53 9.54
C GLY A 54 20.00 -11.22 8.29
N ILE A 55 20.66 -10.82 7.19
CA ILE A 55 20.00 -10.66 5.90
C ILE A 55 19.92 -12.05 5.26
N LEU A 56 18.69 -12.52 5.05
CA LEU A 56 18.39 -13.78 4.37
C LEU A 56 18.44 -13.61 2.85
N GLU A 57 17.86 -12.52 2.37
CA GLU A 57 17.74 -12.24 0.93
C GLU A 57 17.73 -10.74 0.65
N GLU A 58 18.34 -10.37 -0.47
CA GLU A 58 18.23 -9.05 -1.09
C GLU A 58 17.80 -9.26 -2.55
N SER A 59 16.71 -8.63 -2.97
CA SER A 59 16.11 -8.84 -4.29
C SER A 59 15.92 -7.51 -5.03
N GLU A 60 16.19 -7.51 -6.33
CA GLU A 60 15.93 -6.39 -7.24
C GLU A 60 14.65 -6.63 -8.01
N ILE A 61 13.71 -5.69 -7.95
CA ILE A 61 12.34 -5.89 -8.41
C ILE A 61 11.89 -4.72 -9.26
N ARG A 62 11.16 -4.98 -10.34
CA ARG A 62 10.39 -3.97 -11.07
C ARG A 62 8.91 -4.14 -10.78
N MET A 63 8.28 -3.05 -10.39
CA MET A 63 6.84 -3.04 -10.16
C MET A 63 6.12 -2.15 -11.17
N GLN A 64 4.94 -2.60 -11.60
CA GLN A 64 3.94 -1.72 -12.20
C GLN A 64 2.57 -1.97 -11.56
N LEU A 65 1.82 -0.90 -11.47
CA LEU A 65 0.46 -0.88 -10.96
C LEU A 65 -0.43 -0.13 -11.94
N LYS A 66 -1.63 -0.65 -12.17
CA LYS A 66 -2.70 0.03 -12.88
C LYS A 66 -4.04 -0.27 -12.21
N LYS A 67 -4.62 0.74 -11.56
CA LYS A 67 -5.96 0.59 -11.00
C LYS A 67 -7.00 0.32 -12.11
N PRO A 68 -8.05 -0.46 -11.83
CA PRO A 68 -8.37 -1.04 -10.52
C PRO A 68 -7.61 -2.33 -10.16
N ASP A 69 -7.12 -3.09 -11.13
CA ASP A 69 -6.74 -4.49 -10.87
C ASP A 69 -5.43 -4.97 -11.54
N GLY A 70 -4.74 -4.11 -12.28
CA GLY A 70 -3.47 -4.43 -12.91
C GLY A 70 -2.31 -4.36 -11.93
N PHE A 71 -1.61 -5.47 -11.74
CA PHE A 71 -0.38 -5.52 -10.94
C PHE A 71 0.66 -6.39 -11.63
N TYR A 72 1.91 -5.93 -11.62
CA TYR A 72 3.07 -6.58 -12.21
C TYR A 72 4.24 -6.43 -11.24
N TRP A 73 4.85 -7.55 -10.87
CA TRP A 73 5.97 -7.64 -9.95
C TRP A 73 6.97 -8.65 -10.48
N GLU A 74 8.06 -8.15 -11.03
CA GLU A 74 9.14 -8.95 -11.60
C GLU A 74 10.34 -8.86 -10.68
N THR A 75 10.63 -9.95 -9.97
CA THR A 75 11.94 -10.15 -9.33
C THR A 75 12.95 -10.45 -10.42
N ILE A 76 13.95 -9.60 -10.57
CA ILE A 76 15.02 -9.71 -11.57
C ILE A 76 16.15 -10.58 -11.03
N ALA A 77 16.49 -10.38 -9.76
CA ALA A 77 17.60 -11.05 -9.09
C ALA A 77 17.29 -11.19 -7.59
N PRO A 78 17.88 -12.19 -6.89
CA PRO A 78 18.75 -13.25 -7.43
C PRO A 78 17.98 -14.40 -8.08
N PHE A 79 16.71 -14.59 -7.71
CA PHE A 79 15.85 -15.67 -8.20
C PHE A 79 14.72 -15.06 -9.02
N PRO A 80 14.75 -15.20 -10.36
CA PRO A 80 13.72 -14.65 -11.21
C PRO A 80 12.33 -15.18 -10.85
N GLU A 81 11.37 -14.28 -10.72
CA GLU A 81 9.96 -14.61 -10.48
C GLU A 81 9.11 -13.49 -11.06
N LEU A 82 8.00 -13.85 -11.70
CA LEU A 82 7.02 -12.89 -12.19
C LEU A 82 5.67 -13.18 -11.56
N ILE A 83 5.18 -12.22 -10.79
CA ILE A 83 3.80 -12.19 -10.28
C ILE A 83 3.05 -11.12 -11.06
N VAL A 84 2.01 -11.50 -11.77
CA VAL A 84 1.22 -10.58 -12.60
C VAL A 84 -0.26 -10.92 -12.52
N THR A 85 -1.11 -9.89 -12.50
CA THR A 85 -2.57 -10.05 -12.55
C THR A 85 -3.23 -8.95 -13.36
N ASN A 86 -4.29 -9.33 -14.06
CA ASN A 86 -5.23 -8.45 -14.75
C ASN A 86 -6.54 -8.24 -13.95
N GLY A 87 -6.61 -8.70 -12.70
CA GLY A 87 -7.82 -8.66 -11.88
C GLY A 87 -8.77 -9.83 -12.03
N LYS A 88 -8.48 -10.79 -12.91
CA LYS A 88 -9.26 -12.02 -13.07
C LYS A 88 -8.43 -13.24 -12.74
N LEU A 89 -7.19 -13.25 -13.21
CA LEU A 89 -6.23 -14.32 -12.95
C LEU A 89 -4.99 -13.72 -12.32
N LEU A 90 -4.36 -14.47 -11.43
CA LEU A 90 -2.99 -14.26 -10.98
C LEU A 90 -2.11 -15.33 -11.62
N TRP A 91 -1.02 -14.89 -12.22
CA TRP A 91 0.04 -15.76 -12.69
C TRP A 91 1.24 -15.55 -11.78
N ASN A 92 1.76 -16.64 -11.21
CA ASN A 92 3.08 -16.69 -10.61
C ASN A 92 3.95 -17.59 -11.49
N PHE A 93 4.91 -16.99 -12.18
CA PHE A 93 5.84 -17.67 -13.07
C PHE A 93 7.24 -17.69 -12.48
N GLN A 94 7.81 -18.90 -12.40
CA GLN A 94 9.16 -19.16 -11.90
C GLN A 94 9.99 -19.75 -13.05
N PRO A 95 10.77 -18.92 -13.78
CA PRO A 95 11.54 -19.35 -14.95
C PRO A 95 12.50 -20.51 -14.67
N ASP A 96 13.19 -20.49 -13.52
CA ASP A 96 14.18 -21.52 -13.15
C ASP A 96 13.55 -22.90 -12.91
N LEU A 97 12.27 -22.92 -12.54
CA LEU A 97 11.50 -24.15 -12.36
C LEU A 97 10.74 -24.53 -13.64
N GLU A 98 10.80 -23.71 -14.68
CA GLU A 98 9.96 -23.82 -15.88
C GLU A 98 8.49 -24.04 -15.52
N GLN A 99 7.99 -23.30 -14.51
CA GLN A 99 6.66 -23.50 -13.93
C GLN A 99 5.88 -22.20 -13.84
N VAL A 100 4.58 -22.26 -14.16
CA VAL A 100 3.60 -21.22 -13.86
C VAL A 100 2.47 -21.79 -13.02
N VAL A 101 2.12 -21.09 -11.94
CA VAL A 101 0.91 -21.31 -11.16
C VAL A 101 -0.11 -20.24 -11.58
N ILE A 102 -1.31 -20.68 -11.91
CA ILE A 102 -2.42 -19.82 -12.31
C ILE A 102 -3.55 -20.02 -11.32
N GLU A 103 -4.07 -18.92 -10.78
CA GLU A 103 -5.21 -18.94 -9.85
C GLU A 103 -6.22 -17.83 -10.17
N ASP A 104 -7.46 -18.04 -9.77
CA ASP A 104 -8.49 -17.00 -9.80
C ASP A 104 -8.08 -15.85 -8.87
N TRP A 105 -8.12 -14.62 -9.37
CA TRP A 105 -7.79 -13.44 -8.57
C TRP A 105 -8.90 -13.18 -7.56
N ASP A 106 -8.61 -13.48 -6.31
CA ASP A 106 -9.45 -13.14 -5.17
C ASP A 106 -8.78 -12.04 -4.34
N THR A 107 -9.38 -10.86 -4.38
CA THR A 107 -8.83 -9.69 -3.70
C THR A 107 -8.85 -9.82 -2.18
N SER A 108 -9.69 -10.70 -1.62
CA SER A 108 -9.69 -11.01 -0.18
C SER A 108 -8.51 -11.89 0.25
N ARG A 109 -7.82 -12.48 -0.73
CA ARG A 109 -6.68 -13.40 -0.52
C ARG A 109 -5.37 -12.86 -1.09
N SER A 110 -5.45 -11.79 -1.86
CA SER A 110 -4.31 -11.08 -2.41
C SER A 110 -3.31 -10.73 -1.30
N GLU A 111 -2.03 -10.87 -1.59
CA GLU A 111 -0.99 -10.41 -0.68
C GLU A 111 -1.22 -8.94 -0.34
N LEU A 112 -1.04 -8.61 0.94
CA LEU A 112 -1.25 -7.27 1.49
C LEU A 112 -0.58 -6.17 0.64
N ALA A 113 0.57 -6.47 0.06
CA ALA A 113 1.31 -5.62 -0.85
C ALA A 113 0.48 -5.12 -2.03
N ALA A 114 -0.10 -6.07 -2.77
CA ALA A 114 -0.88 -5.80 -3.95
C ALA A 114 -2.19 -5.10 -3.57
N GLN A 115 -2.78 -5.44 -2.42
CA GLN A 115 -3.98 -4.74 -1.91
C GLN A 115 -3.70 -3.28 -1.55
N LEU A 116 -2.62 -3.04 -0.82
CA LEU A 116 -2.20 -1.70 -0.41
C LEU A 116 -1.87 -0.84 -1.63
N LEU A 117 -1.08 -1.38 -2.55
CA LEU A 117 -0.62 -0.66 -3.73
C LEU A 117 -1.76 -0.42 -4.73
N ASN A 118 -2.71 -1.34 -4.90
CA ASN A 118 -3.91 -1.11 -5.73
C ASN A 118 -4.86 -0.04 -5.16
N GLY A 119 -4.51 0.60 -4.03
CA GLY A 119 -5.23 1.73 -3.45
C GLY A 119 -6.65 1.36 -3.02
N ARG A 120 -6.84 0.10 -2.61
CA ARG A 120 -8.08 -0.40 -1.98
C ARG A 120 -8.06 -0.09 -0.47
N THR A 121 -7.64 1.12 -0.14
CA THR A 121 -7.48 1.67 1.22
C THR A 121 -8.73 1.53 2.08
N ARG A 122 -9.92 1.59 1.47
CA ARG A 122 -11.18 1.43 2.19
C ARG A 122 -11.36 0.01 2.73
N GLN A 123 -10.95 -1.01 1.98
CA GLN A 123 -10.96 -2.41 2.43
C GLN A 123 -9.96 -2.63 3.56
N LEU A 124 -8.82 -1.91 3.56
CA LEU A 124 -7.83 -2.00 4.65
C LEU A 124 -8.43 -1.64 6.01
N SER A 125 -9.43 -0.75 6.07
CA SER A 125 -10.05 -0.38 7.34
C SER A 125 -10.89 -1.50 7.99
N GLU A 126 -11.27 -2.51 7.20
CA GLU A 126 -11.99 -3.69 7.68
C GLU A 126 -11.03 -4.75 8.25
N GLU A 127 -9.76 -4.71 7.82
CA GLU A 127 -8.75 -5.72 8.15
C GLU A 127 -7.67 -5.21 9.12
N TYR A 128 -7.44 -3.89 9.15
CA TYR A 128 -6.35 -3.25 9.89
C TYR A 128 -6.82 -2.04 10.71
N THR A 129 -6.25 -1.90 11.90
CA THR A 129 -6.26 -0.64 12.63
C THR A 129 -5.12 0.25 12.11
N ILE A 130 -5.46 1.42 11.58
CA ILE A 130 -4.50 2.33 10.93
C ILE A 130 -4.20 3.52 11.84
N THR A 131 -2.93 3.75 12.12
CA THR A 131 -2.45 4.88 12.93
C THR A 131 -1.33 5.62 12.24
N ILE A 132 -1.22 6.94 12.47
CA ILE A 132 -0.06 7.72 12.04
C ILE A 132 0.97 7.66 13.17
N THR A 133 2.16 7.16 12.89
CA THR A 133 3.24 7.00 13.86
C THR A 133 4.23 8.16 13.84
N SER A 134 4.41 8.79 12.68
CA SER A 134 5.17 10.03 12.55
C SER A 134 4.66 10.88 11.40
N GLU A 135 4.71 12.19 11.59
CA GLU A 135 4.35 13.21 10.59
C GLU A 135 5.23 14.43 10.85
N ALA A 136 5.96 14.87 9.82
CA ALA A 136 6.84 16.03 9.90
C ALA A 136 6.49 17.01 8.78
N GLY A 137 5.46 17.84 9.04
CA GLY A 137 4.86 18.67 8.01
C GLY A 137 4.29 17.83 6.87
N ASP A 138 4.36 18.36 5.65
CA ASP A 138 3.91 17.66 4.44
C ASP A 138 5.03 16.80 3.81
N ASP A 139 6.24 16.82 4.39
CA ASP A 139 7.44 16.21 3.78
C ASP A 139 7.64 14.75 4.17
N HIS A 140 7.11 14.30 5.31
CA HIS A 140 7.23 12.92 5.76
C HIS A 140 5.98 12.47 6.51
N ALA A 141 5.43 11.33 6.12
CA ALA A 141 4.31 10.70 6.78
C ALA A 141 4.55 9.19 6.92
N GLN A 142 4.26 8.63 8.09
CA GLN A 142 4.35 7.20 8.34
C GLN A 142 3.08 6.67 8.98
N PHE A 143 2.61 5.55 8.46
CA PHE A 143 1.41 4.85 8.90
C PHE A 143 1.77 3.46 9.41
N SER A 144 1.23 3.08 10.56
CA SER A 144 1.26 1.70 11.07
C SER A 144 -0.11 1.07 10.92
N LEU A 145 -0.13 -0.13 10.34
CA LEU A 145 -1.29 -0.97 10.09
C LEU A 145 -1.15 -2.22 10.95
N LEU A 146 -2.01 -2.35 11.96
CA LEU A 146 -2.06 -3.51 12.85
C LEU A 146 -3.25 -4.39 12.46
N PRO A 147 -3.03 -5.67 12.10
CA PRO A 147 -4.11 -6.56 11.69
C PRO A 147 -5.10 -6.78 12.84
N ILE A 148 -6.39 -6.75 12.51
CA ILE A 148 -7.48 -7.02 13.43
C ILE A 148 -7.61 -8.54 13.65
N ALA A 149 -7.43 -9.33 12.59
CA ALA A 149 -7.55 -10.78 12.63
C ALA A 149 -6.31 -11.44 13.25
N SER A 150 -6.54 -12.32 14.24
CA SER A 150 -5.47 -13.06 14.91
C SER A 150 -4.73 -14.04 14.03
N GLU A 151 -5.25 -14.38 12.84
CA GLU A 151 -4.64 -15.33 11.91
C GLU A 151 -3.72 -14.67 10.86
N SER A 152 -3.62 -13.33 10.86
CA SER A 152 -2.72 -12.60 9.95
C SER A 152 -1.28 -13.14 10.02
N VAL A 153 -0.61 -13.29 8.90
CA VAL A 153 0.82 -13.68 8.85
C VAL A 153 1.73 -12.57 9.40
N TYR A 154 1.28 -11.33 9.30
CA TYR A 154 1.98 -10.15 9.80
C TYR A 154 1.50 -9.73 11.20
N THR A 155 2.38 -9.13 11.98
CA THR A 155 2.11 -8.48 13.27
C THR A 155 1.94 -6.98 13.12
N GLU A 156 2.64 -6.36 12.16
CA GLU A 156 2.59 -4.93 11.88
C GLU A 156 3.08 -4.68 10.46
N ILE A 157 2.48 -3.70 9.79
CA ILE A 157 2.97 -3.16 8.53
C ILE A 157 3.16 -1.66 8.71
N THR A 158 4.31 -1.17 8.25
CA THR A 158 4.60 0.27 8.26
C THR A 158 4.76 0.76 6.84
N ILE A 159 4.15 1.90 6.52
CA ILE A 159 4.22 2.53 5.21
C ILE A 159 4.69 3.95 5.42
N SER A 160 5.78 4.33 4.77
CA SER A 160 6.34 5.67 4.83
C SER A 160 6.24 6.37 3.48
N PHE A 161 6.06 7.67 3.55
CA PHE A 161 6.01 8.57 2.40
C PHE A 161 6.97 9.72 2.63
N ILE A 162 7.67 10.14 1.57
CA ILE A 162 8.49 11.35 1.51
C ILE A 162 7.93 12.24 0.42
N GLN A 163 7.63 13.51 0.73
CA GLN A 163 7.04 14.47 -0.22
C GLN A 163 5.80 13.92 -0.95
N ALA A 164 4.94 13.19 -0.22
CA ALA A 164 3.77 12.49 -0.74
C ALA A 164 4.04 11.39 -1.80
N GLU A 165 5.28 10.96 -1.96
CA GLU A 165 5.68 9.78 -2.73
C GLU A 165 5.92 8.59 -1.80
N LEU A 166 5.59 7.39 -2.27
CA LEU A 166 5.84 6.16 -1.51
C LEU A 166 7.36 5.98 -1.36
N ASP A 167 7.83 5.75 -0.14
CA ASP A 167 9.25 5.64 0.14
C ASP A 167 9.63 4.22 0.53
N ILE A 168 9.08 3.74 1.65
CA ILE A 168 9.44 2.43 2.21
C ILE A 168 8.23 1.73 2.81
N ILE A 169 8.18 0.41 2.65
CA ILE A 169 7.25 -0.47 3.37
C ILE A 169 8.04 -1.45 4.22
N TYR A 170 7.63 -1.62 5.47
CA TYR A 170 8.10 -2.67 6.36
C TYR A 170 6.98 -3.65 6.63
N LEU A 171 7.26 -4.94 6.49
CA LEU A 171 6.38 -6.04 6.86
C LEU A 171 7.01 -6.80 8.02
N HIS A 172 6.36 -6.81 9.18
CA HIS A 172 6.80 -7.58 10.32
C HIS A 172 5.98 -8.87 10.39
N SER A 173 6.62 -10.01 10.20
CA SER A 173 5.99 -11.33 10.23
C SER A 173 5.94 -11.90 11.66
N LYS A 174 4.94 -12.73 11.96
CA LYS A 174 4.80 -13.38 13.28
C LYS A 174 5.95 -14.28 13.69
N ASN A 175 6.65 -14.86 12.72
CA ASN A 175 7.84 -15.66 12.95
C ASN A 175 9.08 -14.81 13.33
N GLY A 176 8.95 -13.47 13.38
CA GLY A 176 10.03 -12.55 13.71
C GLY A 176 10.81 -12.06 12.50
N GLN A 177 10.56 -12.58 11.30
CA GLN A 177 11.16 -12.08 10.06
C GLN A 177 10.63 -10.69 9.73
N LYS A 178 11.47 -9.87 9.11
CA LYS A 178 11.11 -8.55 8.60
C LYS A 178 11.40 -8.48 7.12
N THR A 179 10.43 -8.04 6.34
CA THR A 179 10.65 -7.70 4.92
C THR A 179 10.62 -6.19 4.77
N VAL A 180 11.55 -5.66 3.99
CA VAL A 180 11.67 -4.24 3.67
C VAL A 180 11.52 -4.09 2.17
N TRP A 181 10.69 -3.15 1.74
CA TRP A 181 10.60 -2.71 0.35
C TRP A 181 10.91 -1.23 0.26
N GLN A 182 12.06 -0.91 -0.34
CA GLN A 182 12.44 0.46 -0.64
C GLN A 182 12.08 0.76 -2.10
N PHE A 183 11.32 1.83 -2.32
CA PHE A 183 10.87 2.23 -3.65
C PHE A 183 11.77 3.35 -4.20
N THR A 184 12.09 3.28 -5.49
CA THR A 184 12.90 4.27 -6.21
C THR A 184 12.41 4.41 -7.65
N ASN A 185 12.85 5.45 -8.35
CA ASN A 185 12.48 5.72 -9.75
C ASN A 185 10.96 5.71 -9.98
N ILE A 186 10.21 6.28 -9.03
CA ILE A 186 8.75 6.27 -9.07
C ILE A 186 8.24 7.19 -10.17
N GLU A 187 7.37 6.66 -11.03
CA GLU A 187 6.57 7.46 -11.95
C GLU A 187 5.09 7.19 -11.73
N ARG A 188 4.31 8.26 -11.55
CA ARG A 188 2.87 8.19 -11.29
C ARG A 188 2.08 8.62 -12.51
N ASN A 189 0.94 7.98 -12.71
CA ASN A 189 -0.09 8.42 -13.66
C ASN A 189 0.37 8.52 -15.12
N LEU A 190 1.42 7.75 -15.47
CA LEU A 190 1.82 7.54 -16.87
C LEU A 190 0.93 6.48 -17.53
N PRO A 191 0.67 6.59 -18.84
CA PRO A 191 -0.15 5.61 -19.55
C PRO A 191 0.54 4.24 -19.59
N LEU A 192 -0.13 3.21 -19.06
CA LEU A 192 0.30 1.82 -19.12
C LEU A 192 -0.67 1.00 -19.99
N SER A 193 -0.14 0.17 -20.88
CA SER A 193 -0.94 -0.75 -21.70
C SER A 193 -1.52 -1.87 -20.85
N ASP A 194 -2.78 -2.25 -21.09
CA ASP A 194 -3.39 -3.41 -20.41
C ASP A 194 -2.64 -4.72 -20.71
N THR A 195 -1.98 -4.80 -21.86
CA THR A 195 -1.19 -5.98 -22.26
C THR A 195 0.02 -6.26 -21.35
N LEU A 196 0.44 -5.29 -20.53
CA LEU A 196 1.50 -5.50 -19.53
C LEU A 196 1.05 -6.43 -18.41
N PHE A 197 -0.26 -6.51 -18.17
CA PHE A 197 -0.87 -7.25 -17.07
C PHE A 197 -1.44 -8.60 -17.51
N GLU A 198 -1.22 -8.97 -18.77
CA GLU A 198 -1.60 -10.26 -19.34
C GLU A 198 -0.35 -11.12 -19.48
N PHE A 199 -0.44 -12.40 -19.08
CA PHE A 199 0.68 -13.34 -19.20
C PHE A 199 0.29 -14.54 -20.05
N VAL A 200 1.18 -14.89 -20.98
CA VAL A 200 1.10 -16.11 -21.77
C VAL A 200 2.28 -16.98 -21.38
N PRO A 201 2.05 -18.14 -20.75
CA PRO A 201 3.12 -19.07 -20.40
C PRO A 201 3.94 -19.45 -21.64
N PRO A 202 5.29 -19.40 -21.56
CA PRO A 202 6.14 -19.88 -22.63
C PRO A 202 5.90 -21.35 -22.98
N ASP A 203 6.22 -21.73 -24.22
CA ASP A 203 6.16 -23.14 -24.63
C ASP A 203 7.07 -24.01 -23.75
N GLY A 204 6.56 -25.16 -23.31
CA GLY A 204 7.32 -26.14 -22.52
C GLY A 204 7.26 -25.94 -21.01
N VAL A 205 6.71 -24.82 -20.53
CA VAL A 205 6.51 -24.55 -19.10
C VAL A 205 5.36 -25.39 -18.53
N GLU A 206 5.55 -25.97 -17.35
CA GLU A 206 4.51 -26.65 -16.59
C GLU A 206 3.46 -25.63 -16.12
N VAL A 207 2.19 -25.91 -16.42
CA VAL A 207 1.07 -25.05 -16.01
C VAL A 207 0.28 -25.74 -14.91
N ILE A 208 0.29 -25.16 -13.71
CA ILE A 208 -0.50 -25.60 -12.57
C ILE A 208 -1.72 -24.69 -12.42
N GLN A 209 -2.91 -25.28 -12.41
CA GLN A 209 -4.18 -24.57 -12.21
C GLN A 209 -4.64 -24.77 -10.76
N ASN A 210 -4.62 -23.70 -9.98
CA ASN A 210 -5.05 -23.69 -8.59
C ASN A 210 -6.48 -23.14 -8.49
N ASN A 211 -7.45 -24.01 -8.78
CA ASN A 211 -8.86 -23.67 -8.69
C ASN A 211 -9.39 -23.99 -7.29
N TYR A 212 -9.69 -22.97 -6.50
CA TYR A 212 -10.38 -23.15 -5.23
C TYR A 212 -11.87 -23.44 -5.49
N THR A 213 -12.23 -24.73 -5.62
CA THR A 213 -13.65 -25.12 -5.56
C THR A 213 -14.16 -24.92 -4.14
N ASN A 214 -15.06 -23.96 -3.97
CA ASN A 214 -15.93 -23.82 -2.79
C ASN A 214 -16.82 -25.05 -2.58
#